data_AF-A0A3D4CU97-F1
#
_entry.id   AF-A0A3D4CU97-F1
#
_cell.length_a   1.000
_cell.length_b   1.000
_cell.length_c   1.000
_cell.angle_alpha   90.00
_cell.angle_beta   90.00
_cell.angle_gamma   90.00
#
_symmetry.space_group_name_H-M   'P 1'
#
loop_
_entity.id
_entity.type
_entity.pdbx_description
1 polymer ?
#
loop_
_entity_poly.entity_id
_entity_poly.type
_entity_poly.pdbx_seq_one_letter_code
_entity_poly.pdbx_strand_id
1 'polypeptide(L)'
;MLPCGLQVAFAGVSQSITPDSLMMKAFSLLCGVALTVGTALCGYGNPEAASDDWPAWRGPGRNGHADPLQKLPPALDPGQHTLWEAAVPGRGHGSPIVAGNRIYLVTADKDKQSQSLLAYDRTNGELVWTT
;
A
#
# COMPACT_ATOMS: atom_id res chain seq x y z
N MET A 1 -30.89 -13.60 -4.01
CA MET A 1 -30.63 -13.19 -5.41
C MET A 1 -31.51 -12.00 -5.72
N LEU A 2 -30.91 -10.82 -5.85
CA LEU A 2 -31.32 -9.60 -6.58
C LEU A 2 -30.25 -8.52 -6.24
N PRO A 3 -29.99 -7.54 -7.13
CA PRO A 3 -28.69 -7.49 -7.81
C PRO A 3 -27.94 -6.13 -7.68
N CYS A 4 -26.71 -6.18 -8.19
CA CYS A 4 -25.88 -5.15 -8.82
C CYS A 4 -26.31 -3.67 -8.85
N GLY A 5 -25.33 -2.79 -8.62
CA GLY A 5 -25.22 -1.44 -9.18
C GLY A 5 -24.84 -0.41 -8.11
N LEU A 6 -23.57 0.01 -8.02
CA LEU A 6 -23.01 1.28 -8.56
C LEU A 6 -23.62 2.51 -7.86
N GLN A 7 -22.93 3.50 -7.28
CA GLN A 7 -21.68 4.20 -7.60
C GLN A 7 -21.13 4.87 -6.32
N VAL A 8 -19.81 5.12 -6.31
CA VAL A 8 -19.13 6.00 -5.35
C VAL A 8 -19.40 7.47 -5.67
N ALA A 9 -19.64 8.30 -4.65
CA ALA A 9 -19.59 9.76 -4.77
C ALA A 9 -18.70 10.34 -3.65
N PHE A 10 -17.59 10.98 -4.04
CA PHE A 10 -16.77 11.82 -3.17
C PHE A 10 -17.30 13.25 -3.22
N ALA A 11 -17.41 13.89 -2.05
CA ALA A 11 -17.89 15.26 -1.90
C ALA A 11 -16.72 16.26 -1.79
N GLY A 12 -16.75 17.28 -2.66
CA GLY A 12 -16.44 18.69 -2.35
C GLY A 12 -14.97 19.11 -2.17
N VAL A 13 -14.52 20.08 -2.97
CA VAL A 13 -14.40 21.49 -2.56
C VAL A 13 -14.24 22.35 -3.83
N SER A 14 -15.10 23.36 -3.95
CA SER A 14 -15.14 24.37 -5.02
C SER A 14 -14.54 25.67 -4.47
N GLN A 15 -13.60 26.29 -5.20
CA GLN A 15 -13.28 27.70 -5.01
C GLN A 15 -13.21 28.39 -6.37
N SER A 16 -14.06 29.41 -6.52
CA SER A 16 -14.23 30.29 -7.67
C SER A 16 -13.33 31.52 -7.54
N ILE A 17 -12.53 31.81 -8.57
CA ILE A 17 -11.79 33.07 -8.71
C ILE A 17 -12.32 33.76 -9.97
N THR A 18 -12.88 34.96 -9.82
CA THR A 18 -13.32 35.84 -10.92
C THR A 18 -12.21 36.84 -11.30
N PRO A 19 -12.14 37.32 -12.56
CA PRO A 19 -11.16 38.30 -12.98
C PRO A 19 -11.75 39.73 -13.02
N ASP A 20 -11.14 40.68 -12.31
CA ASP A 20 -11.42 42.12 -12.51
C ASP A 20 -10.21 42.82 -13.16
N SER A 21 -10.39 42.99 -14.47
CA SER A 21 -9.94 44.05 -15.37
C SER A 21 -9.16 45.25 -14.79
N LEU A 22 -8.07 45.56 -15.52
CA LEU A 22 -7.44 46.89 -15.71
C LEU A 22 -6.45 47.40 -14.64
N MET A 23 -5.18 46.98 -14.75
CA MET A 23 -4.10 47.97 -14.71
C MET A 23 -2.84 47.46 -15.42
N MET A 24 -2.27 48.35 -16.24
CA MET A 24 -0.93 48.32 -16.81
C MET A 24 -0.60 47.24 -17.84
N LYS A 25 -1.04 47.55 -19.06
CA LYS A 25 -0.19 47.43 -20.26
C LYS A 25 1.13 48.18 -20.03
N ALA A 26 2.19 47.66 -20.66
CA ALA A 26 3.54 48.22 -20.81
C ALA A 26 4.52 47.93 -19.67
N PHE A 27 5.09 46.72 -19.68
CA PHE A 27 6.53 46.49 -19.52
C PHE A 27 6.82 45.17 -20.24
N SER A 28 7.07 45.23 -21.54
CA SER A 28 8.42 45.23 -22.10
C SER A 28 8.77 43.84 -22.59
N LEU A 29 9.06 43.79 -23.89
CA LEU A 29 9.56 42.65 -24.65
C LEU A 29 10.68 41.90 -23.92
N LEU A 30 10.84 40.63 -24.29
CA LEU A 30 11.95 39.69 -24.02
C LEU A 30 11.77 38.74 -22.82
N CYS A 31 10.93 37.72 -23.01
CA CYS A 31 11.24 36.36 -22.56
C CYS A 31 10.43 35.35 -23.37
N GLY A 32 10.58 35.41 -24.69
CA GLY A 32 10.07 34.40 -25.60
C GLY A 32 11.21 33.54 -26.11
N VAL A 33 11.72 32.59 -25.30
CA VAL A 33 12.46 31.42 -25.78
C VAL A 33 12.33 30.29 -24.75
N ALA A 34 11.83 29.14 -25.22
CA ALA A 34 11.96 27.80 -24.66
C ALA A 34 11.32 27.48 -23.29
N LEU A 35 10.00 27.20 -23.31
CA LEU A 35 9.45 26.18 -22.42
C LEU A 35 9.51 24.85 -23.17
N THR A 36 10.67 24.20 -23.16
CA THR A 36 10.78 22.81 -23.59
C THR A 36 9.88 21.98 -22.69
N VAL A 37 8.94 21.25 -23.32
CA VAL A 37 8.12 20.22 -22.69
C VAL A 37 9.06 19.13 -22.20
N GLY A 38 9.52 19.27 -20.95
CA GLY A 38 10.15 18.21 -20.21
C GLY A 38 9.06 17.24 -19.77
N THR A 39 8.68 16.29 -20.63
CA THR A 39 8.10 15.03 -20.15
C THR A 39 9.18 14.33 -19.36
N ALA A 40 9.32 14.70 -18.09
CA ALA A 40 9.93 13.85 -17.09
C ALA A 40 9.05 12.60 -17.07
N LEU A 41 9.57 11.53 -17.68
CA LEU A 41 9.14 10.17 -17.41
C LEU A 41 9.38 9.97 -15.91
N CYS A 42 8.42 10.35 -15.08
CA CYS A 42 8.24 9.75 -13.78
C CYS A 42 7.92 8.29 -14.09
N GLY A 43 8.97 7.48 -14.26
CA GLY A 43 8.83 6.05 -14.26
C GLY A 43 8.12 5.71 -12.97
N TYR A 44 6.87 5.25 -13.09
CA TYR A 44 6.28 4.39 -12.07
C TYR A 44 7.14 3.12 -12.08
N GLY A 45 8.33 3.19 -11.48
CA GLY A 45 9.08 2.02 -11.10
C GLY A 45 8.20 1.27 -10.13
N ASN A 46 7.85 0.02 -10.45
CA ASN A 46 7.30 -0.85 -9.43
C ASN A 46 8.30 -0.82 -8.27
N PRO A 47 7.87 -0.59 -7.01
CA PRO A 47 8.77 -0.72 -5.88
C PRO A 47 9.38 -2.11 -5.98
N GLU A 48 10.68 -2.15 -6.28
CA GLU A 48 11.41 -3.40 -6.30
C GLU A 48 11.40 -3.88 -4.86
N ALA A 49 10.65 -4.96 -4.62
CA ALA A 49 10.56 -5.57 -3.31
C ALA A 49 11.99 -5.88 -2.87
N ALA A 50 12.33 -5.59 -1.61
CA ALA A 50 13.60 -6.10 -1.08
C ALA A 50 13.64 -7.62 -1.31
N SER A 51 14.83 -8.19 -1.52
CA SER A 51 14.98 -9.62 -1.88
C SER A 51 14.25 -10.56 -0.93
N ASP A 52 14.04 -10.11 0.31
CA ASP A 52 13.48 -10.90 1.40
C ASP A 52 12.02 -10.52 1.73
N ASP A 53 11.36 -9.73 0.87
CA ASP A 53 9.97 -9.30 1.04
C ASP A 53 8.97 -10.19 0.29
N TRP A 54 7.74 -10.22 0.79
CA TRP A 54 6.61 -10.90 0.19
C TRP A 54 5.43 -9.93 0.05
N PRO A 55 5.52 -8.95 -0.87
CA PRO A 55 4.71 -7.73 -0.82
C PRO A 55 3.25 -7.92 -1.27
N ALA A 56 2.90 -9.07 -1.85
CA ALA A 56 1.60 -9.29 -2.48
C ALA A 56 1.12 -10.73 -2.34
N TRP A 57 -0.17 -10.95 -2.66
CA TRP A 57 -0.71 -12.30 -2.79
C TRP A 57 0.14 -13.09 -3.79
N ARG A 58 0.60 -14.27 -3.35
CA ARG A 58 1.52 -15.16 -4.10
C ARG A 58 2.93 -14.60 -4.31
N GLY A 59 3.36 -13.60 -3.54
CA GLY A 59 4.75 -13.17 -3.44
C GLY A 59 5.21 -12.24 -4.56
N PRO A 60 6.52 -11.93 -4.62
CA PRO A 60 7.08 -10.95 -5.55
C PRO A 60 6.83 -11.32 -7.02
N GLY A 61 6.89 -12.62 -7.35
CA GLY A 61 6.57 -13.14 -8.69
C GLY A 61 5.09 -13.46 -8.93
N ARG A 62 4.21 -13.25 -7.94
CA ARG A 62 2.77 -13.57 -7.98
C ARG A 62 2.45 -15.03 -8.37
N ASN A 63 3.40 -15.93 -8.19
CA ASN A 63 3.33 -17.34 -8.59
C ASN A 63 3.27 -18.30 -7.39
N GLY A 64 3.44 -17.80 -6.16
CA GLY A 64 3.37 -18.59 -4.92
C GLY A 64 4.66 -19.34 -4.59
N HIS A 65 5.78 -18.98 -5.23
CA HIS A 65 7.07 -19.62 -5.01
C HIS A 65 8.02 -18.66 -4.29
N ALA A 66 8.71 -19.18 -3.28
CA ALA A 66 9.87 -18.53 -2.67
C ALA A 66 11.12 -18.75 -3.53
N ASP A 67 12.20 -18.03 -3.22
CA ASP A 67 13.49 -18.23 -3.87
C ASP A 67 13.98 -19.68 -3.60
N PRO A 68 14.30 -20.48 -4.64
CA PRO A 68 14.77 -21.85 -4.46
C PRO A 68 16.09 -21.97 -3.69
N LEU A 69 16.87 -20.89 -3.57
CA LEU A 69 18.11 -20.84 -2.80
C LEU A 69 17.87 -20.52 -1.32
N GLN A 70 16.65 -20.15 -0.94
CA GLN A 70 16.31 -19.81 0.44
C GLN A 70 16.28 -21.07 1.31
N LYS A 71 17.02 -21.03 2.43
CA LYS A 71 17.05 -22.12 3.41
C LYS A 71 15.82 -22.02 4.31
N LEU A 72 14.87 -22.93 4.13
CA LEU A 72 13.69 -23.04 4.97
C LEU A 72 13.92 -24.07 6.09
N PRO A 73 13.35 -23.88 7.28
CA PRO A 73 13.37 -24.91 8.31
C PRO A 73 12.63 -26.16 7.80
N PRO A 74 13.09 -27.37 8.21
CA PRO A 74 12.49 -28.62 7.74
C PRO A 74 11.06 -28.83 8.24
N ALA A 75 10.69 -28.16 9.35
CA ALA A 75 9.36 -28.17 9.92
C ALA A 75 9.11 -26.88 10.72
N LEU A 76 7.84 -26.53 10.90
CA LEU A 76 7.40 -25.43 11.76
C LEU A 76 6.93 -26.03 13.09
N ASP A 77 7.89 -26.39 13.93
CA ASP A 77 7.64 -26.98 15.24
C ASP A 77 7.64 -25.87 16.31
N PRO A 78 6.54 -25.72 17.08
CA PRO A 78 6.46 -24.74 18.15
C PRO A 78 7.65 -24.87 19.12
N GLY A 79 8.34 -23.77 19.36
CA GLY A 79 9.48 -23.69 20.28
C GLY A 79 10.84 -24.17 19.74
N GLN A 80 10.90 -24.83 18.59
CA GLN A 80 12.18 -25.21 17.96
C GLN A 80 12.53 -24.34 16.75
N HIS A 81 11.57 -24.17 15.83
CA HIS A 81 11.79 -23.44 14.57
C HIS A 81 10.89 -22.20 14.43
N THR A 82 9.99 -21.98 15.40
CA THR A 82 9.15 -20.78 15.48
C THR A 82 9.89 -19.65 16.19
N LEU A 83 10.08 -18.52 15.51
CA LEU A 83 10.75 -17.33 16.10
C LEU A 83 9.85 -16.59 17.09
N TRP A 84 8.56 -16.45 16.75
CA TRP A 84 7.55 -15.81 17.58
C TRP A 84 6.16 -16.21 17.09
N GLU A 85 5.17 -16.00 17.96
CA GLU A 85 3.76 -16.17 17.66
C GLU A 85 2.99 -14.94 18.14
N ALA A 86 1.96 -14.54 17.40
CA ALA A 86 1.14 -13.39 17.72
C ALA A 86 -0.34 -13.76 17.67
N ALA A 87 -1.10 -13.30 18.66
CA ALA A 87 -2.55 -13.42 18.62
C ALA A 87 -3.12 -12.50 17.54
N VAL A 88 -3.98 -13.05 16.68
CA VAL A 88 -4.70 -12.29 15.66
C VAL A 88 -6.14 -12.09 16.13
N PRO A 89 -6.59 -10.84 16.38
CA PRO A 89 -7.96 -10.58 16.77
C PRO A 89 -8.93 -10.89 15.63
N GLY A 90 -10.13 -11.36 15.97
CA GLY A 90 -11.17 -11.67 14.99
C GLY A 90 -10.86 -12.90 14.15
N ARG A 91 -11.38 -12.92 12.92
CA ARG A 91 -11.19 -13.99 11.93
C ARG A 91 -10.66 -13.40 10.63
N GLY A 92 -9.46 -13.81 10.25
CA GLY A 92 -8.86 -13.48 8.95
C GLY A 92 -8.98 -14.64 7.97
N HIS A 93 -9.21 -14.31 6.69
CA HIS A 93 -9.11 -15.25 5.56
C HIS A 93 -8.01 -14.85 4.56
N GLY A 94 -7.38 -13.70 4.78
CA GLY A 94 -6.27 -13.23 3.96
C GLY A 94 -4.95 -13.87 4.37
N SER A 95 -4.04 -13.99 3.41
CA SER A 95 -2.63 -14.31 3.69
C SER A 95 -1.90 -13.05 4.14
N PRO A 96 -0.94 -13.15 5.07
CA PRO A 96 -0.09 -12.02 5.42
C PRO A 96 0.81 -11.63 4.24
N ILE A 97 1.16 -10.35 4.16
CA ILE A 97 2.23 -9.84 3.30
C ILE A 97 3.37 -9.29 4.15
N VAL A 98 4.59 -9.33 3.62
CA VAL A 98 5.79 -8.81 4.27
C VAL A 98 6.37 -7.70 3.41
N ALA A 99 6.58 -6.53 4.01
CA ALA A 99 7.28 -5.43 3.35
C ALA A 99 8.19 -4.73 4.37
N GLY A 100 9.50 -4.78 4.12
CA GLY A 100 10.52 -4.32 5.06
C GLY A 100 10.39 -4.98 6.43
N ASN A 101 10.26 -4.13 7.47
CA ASN A 101 10.19 -4.56 8.88
C ASN A 101 8.75 -4.76 9.38
N ARG A 102 7.78 -4.90 8.48
CA ARG A 102 6.36 -5.02 8.83
C ARG A 102 5.70 -6.21 8.15
N ILE A 103 4.79 -6.81 8.88
CA ILE A 103 3.88 -7.85 8.38
C ILE A 103 2.47 -7.28 8.45
N TYR A 104 1.76 -7.32 7.33
CA TYR A 104 0.40 -6.81 7.24
C TYR A 104 -0.59 -7.94 7.07
N LEU A 105 -1.67 -7.90 7.84
CA LEU A 105 -2.70 -8.94 7.83
C LEU A 105 -4.09 -8.32 7.96
N VAL A 106 -5.01 -8.77 7.09
CA VAL A 106 -6.42 -8.39 7.17
C VAL A 106 -7.18 -9.33 8.08
N THR A 107 -8.05 -8.77 8.92
CA THR A 107 -8.94 -9.52 9.81
C THR A 107 -10.35 -8.93 9.82
N ALA A 108 -11.32 -9.71 10.28
CA ALA A 108 -12.70 -9.28 10.47
C ALA A 108 -13.21 -9.66 11.86
N ASP A 109 -13.86 -8.71 12.54
CA ASP A 109 -14.57 -8.94 13.79
C ASP A 109 -16.07 -9.03 13.47
N LYS A 110 -16.64 -10.21 13.69
CA LYS A 110 -18.05 -10.47 13.40
C LYS A 110 -18.97 -9.71 14.36
N ASP A 111 -18.60 -9.55 15.62
CA ASP A 111 -19.48 -8.94 16.61
C ASP A 111 -19.50 -7.41 16.43
N LYS A 112 -18.37 -6.82 16.05
CA LYS A 112 -18.26 -5.40 15.72
C LYS A 112 -18.67 -5.04 14.29
N GLN A 113 -18.94 -6.03 13.44
CA GLN A 113 -19.23 -5.86 12.01
C GLN A 113 -18.16 -5.00 11.31
N SER A 114 -16.89 -5.21 11.68
CA SER A 114 -15.77 -4.42 11.21
C SER A 114 -14.70 -5.28 10.57
N GLN A 115 -13.97 -4.70 9.62
CA GLN A 115 -12.74 -5.26 9.07
C GLN A 115 -11.60 -4.33 9.44
N SER A 116 -10.42 -4.91 9.63
CA SER A 116 -9.25 -4.14 10.02
C SER A 116 -8.00 -4.64 9.32
N LEU A 117 -7.07 -3.72 9.09
CA LEU A 117 -5.71 -4.03 8.69
C LEU A 117 -4.79 -3.93 9.91
N LEU A 118 -4.11 -5.03 10.20
CA LEU A 118 -3.15 -5.14 11.28
C LEU A 118 -1.74 -4.98 10.71
N ALA A 119 -0.87 -4.28 11.43
CA ALA A 119 0.55 -4.26 11.16
C ALA A 119 1.34 -4.78 12.35
N TYR A 120 2.12 -5.82 12.14
CA TYR A 120 3.01 -6.42 13.12
C TYR A 120 4.47 -6.08 12.83
N ASP A 121 5.29 -5.96 13.85
CA ASP A 121 6.74 -5.90 13.70
C ASP A 121 7.27 -7.28 13.30
N ARG A 122 8.06 -7.33 12.22
CA ARG A 122 8.60 -8.58 11.67
C ARG A 122 9.54 -9.31 12.63
N THR A 123 10.19 -8.58 13.54
CA THR A 123 11.27 -9.11 14.38
C THR A 123 10.73 -9.86 15.59
N ASN A 124 9.69 -9.31 16.23
CA ASN A 124 9.20 -9.79 17.52
C ASN A 124 7.70 -10.16 17.51
N GLY A 125 6.98 -9.92 16.41
CA GLY A 125 5.55 -10.23 16.30
C GLY A 125 4.63 -9.27 17.05
N GLU A 126 5.13 -8.15 17.55
CA GLU A 126 4.32 -7.17 18.27
C GLU A 126 3.35 -6.44 17.34
N LEU A 127 2.10 -6.27 17.76
CA LEU A 127 1.11 -5.48 17.02
C LEU A 127 1.46 -3.99 17.15
N VAL A 128 1.86 -3.36 16.04
CA VAL A 128 2.28 -1.96 15.98
C VAL A 128 1.07 -1.02 15.84
N TRP A 129 0.14 -1.34 14.93
CA TRP A 129 -1.07 -0.56 14.74
C TRP A 129 -2.21 -1.36 14.09
N THR A 130 -3.40 -0.76 14.12
CA THR A 130 -4.62 -1.27 13.49
C THR A 130 -5.41 -0.11 12.90
N THR A 131 -5.97 -0.29 11.70
CA THR A 131 -6.89 0.66 11.06
C THR A 131 -8.11 -0.03 10.47
#